data_AF-A0A949BQG9-F1
#
_entry.id   AF-A0A949BQG9-F1
#
_cell.length_a   1.000
_cell.length_b   1.000
_cell.length_c   1.000
_cell.angle_alpha   90.00
_cell.angle_beta   90.00
_cell.angle_gamma   90.00
#
_symmetry.space_group_name_H-M   'P 1'
#
loop_
_entity.id
_entity.type
_entity.pdbx_description
1 polymer ?
#
loop_
_entity_poly.entity_id
_entity_poly.type
_entity_poly.pdbx_seq_one_letter_code
_entity_poly.pdbx_strand_id
1 'polypeptide(L)'
;MVITYWLLKKGLPGAIARDLCIKYLTLRNRYPDDTEEVRLQRVWNLWLTMNEHWIRLEDGEDKVARLEVIKEIHQETSSYDKMIGLMKLFVNVLYIEGDISSDDGELFDKTLKVFAAESKRLGLGDHGNTKHS
;
A
#
# COMPACT_ATOMS: atom_id res chain seq x y z
N MET A 1 21.18 5.07 -14.12
CA MET A 1 19.87 4.59 -13.61
C MET A 1 19.53 5.22 -12.24
N VAL A 2 19.64 6.55 -12.08
CA VAL A 2 19.44 7.27 -10.81
C VAL A 2 18.19 8.16 -10.85
N ILE A 3 17.86 8.69 -12.04
CA ILE A 3 16.75 9.64 -12.26
C ILE A 3 15.39 8.97 -12.05
N THR A 4 15.15 7.78 -12.64
CA THR A 4 13.87 7.08 -12.52
C THR A 4 13.54 6.71 -11.07
N TYR A 5 14.51 6.22 -10.31
CA TYR A 5 14.32 5.92 -8.89
C TYR A 5 14.03 7.19 -8.07
N TRP A 6 14.73 8.29 -8.36
CA TRP A 6 14.47 9.58 -7.72
C TRP A 6 13.06 10.10 -8.01
N LEU A 7 12.61 9.97 -9.27
CA LEU A 7 11.25 10.32 -9.68
C LEU A 7 10.20 9.48 -8.94
N LEU A 8 10.38 8.15 -8.87
CA LEU A 8 9.43 7.28 -8.15
C LEU A 8 9.40 7.59 -6.65
N LYS A 9 10.55 7.89 -6.04
CA LYS A 9 10.65 8.29 -4.62
C LYS A 9 9.95 9.62 -4.32
N LYS A 10 9.87 10.52 -5.29
CA LYS A 10 9.26 11.85 -5.14
C LYS A 10 7.82 11.92 -5.68
N GLY A 11 7.47 11.00 -6.57
CA GLY A 11 6.15 10.90 -7.21
C GLY A 11 5.20 9.96 -6.44
N LEU A 12 4.21 9.46 -7.17
CA LEU A 12 3.10 8.66 -6.63
C LEU A 12 3.56 7.50 -5.72
N PRO A 13 4.52 6.64 -6.12
CA PRO A 13 4.94 5.53 -5.26
C PRO A 13 5.53 6.00 -3.93
N GLY A 14 6.35 7.05 -3.95
CA GLY A 14 6.92 7.63 -2.73
C GLY A 14 5.88 8.29 -1.83
N ALA A 15 4.89 8.95 -2.42
CA ALA A 15 3.78 9.55 -1.69
C ALA A 15 2.93 8.49 -0.98
N ILE A 16 2.52 7.44 -1.69
CA ILE A 16 1.74 6.31 -1.14
C ILE A 16 2.56 5.60 -0.05
N ALA A 17 3.83 5.26 -0.32
CA ALA A 17 4.68 4.58 0.65
C ALA A 17 4.81 5.36 1.96
N ARG A 18 5.04 6.67 1.86
CA ARG A 18 5.13 7.55 3.04
C ARG A 18 3.82 7.62 3.80
N ASP A 19 2.72 7.83 3.08
CA ASP A 19 1.39 7.96 3.67
C ASP A 19 1.02 6.71 4.48
N LEU A 20 1.17 5.52 3.87
CA LEU A 20 0.87 4.25 4.52
C LEU A 20 1.77 4.00 5.74
N CYS A 21 3.08 4.27 5.63
CA CYS A 21 4.00 4.12 6.77
C CYS A 21 3.66 5.06 7.93
N ILE A 22 3.30 6.32 7.64
CA ILE A 22 2.91 7.29 8.68
C ILE A 22 1.59 6.87 9.33
N LYS A 23 0.58 6.48 8.55
CA LYS A 23 -0.70 5.96 9.08
C LYS A 23 -0.45 4.76 9.99
N TYR A 24 0.33 3.80 9.53
CA TYR A 24 0.68 2.60 10.30
C TYR A 24 1.41 2.96 11.62
N LEU A 25 2.44 3.81 11.56
CA LEU A 25 3.17 4.24 12.76
C LEU A 25 2.27 4.98 13.75
N THR A 26 1.41 5.86 13.25
CA THR A 26 0.47 6.61 14.08
C THR A 26 -0.46 5.67 14.82
N LEU A 27 -1.00 4.66 14.12
CA LEU A 27 -1.85 3.64 14.72
C LEU A 27 -1.09 2.76 15.71
N ARG A 28 0.13 2.32 15.38
CA ARG A 28 0.99 1.53 16.28
C ARG A 28 1.27 2.27 17.59
N ASN A 29 1.52 3.58 17.52
CA ASN A 29 1.80 4.39 18.70
C ASN A 29 0.53 4.71 19.51
N ARG A 30 -0.62 4.85 18.84
CA ARG A 30 -1.89 5.21 19.47
C ARG A 30 -2.62 4.00 20.07
N TYR A 31 -2.49 2.85 19.43
CA TYR A 31 -3.12 1.58 19.78
C TYR A 31 -2.03 0.48 19.79
N PRO A 32 -1.16 0.49 20.82
CA PRO A 32 -0.03 -0.45 20.87
C PRO A 32 -0.48 -1.92 20.99
N ASP A 33 -1.64 -2.15 21.59
CA ASP A 33 -2.21 -3.49 21.83
C ASP A 33 -2.96 -4.06 20.62
N ASP A 34 -3.14 -3.29 19.54
CA ASP A 34 -3.73 -3.81 18.30
C ASP A 34 -2.82 -4.90 17.72
N THR A 35 -3.42 -6.02 17.30
CA THR A 35 -2.70 -7.01 16.49
C THR A 35 -2.28 -6.41 15.16
N GLU A 36 -1.34 -7.05 14.48
CA GLU A 36 -0.86 -6.56 13.18
C GLU A 36 -1.99 -6.50 12.16
N GLU A 37 -2.88 -7.50 12.15
CA GLU A 37 -4.03 -7.59 11.26
C GLU A 37 -5.00 -6.44 11.51
N VAL A 38 -5.37 -6.19 12.77
CA VAL A 38 -6.26 -5.08 13.14
C VAL A 38 -5.65 -3.74 12.72
N ARG A 39 -4.34 -3.57 12.92
CA ARG A 39 -3.63 -2.35 12.54
C ARG A 39 -3.63 -2.14 11.03
N LEU A 40 -3.33 -3.18 10.25
CA LEU A 40 -3.36 -3.14 8.78
C LEU A 40 -4.77 -2.83 8.27
N GLN A 41 -5.81 -3.44 8.85
CA GLN A 41 -7.20 -3.14 8.52
C GLN A 41 -7.54 -1.68 8.80
N ARG A 42 -7.08 -1.12 9.92
CA ARG A 42 -7.26 0.31 10.22
C ARG A 42 -6.54 1.21 9.21
N VAL A 43 -5.32 0.86 8.78
CA VAL A 43 -4.61 1.61 7.74
C VAL A 43 -5.42 1.62 6.44
N TRP A 44 -5.91 0.45 6.02
CA TRP A 44 -6.76 0.32 4.83
C TRP A 44 -8.04 1.16 4.95
N ASN A 45 -8.75 1.05 6.07
CA ASN A 45 -9.98 1.81 6.31
C ASN A 45 -9.75 3.33 6.31
N LEU A 46 -8.64 3.79 6.89
CA LEU A 46 -8.26 5.21 6.83
C LEU A 46 -7.98 5.67 5.39
N TRP A 47 -7.31 4.85 4.60
CA TRP A 47 -7.07 5.16 3.19
C TRP A 47 -8.38 5.21 2.40
N LEU A 48 -9.27 4.22 2.56
CA LEU A 48 -10.59 4.21 1.93
C LEU A 48 -11.41 5.46 2.28
N THR A 49 -11.48 5.80 3.57
CA THR A 49 -12.24 6.96 4.05
C THR A 49 -11.78 8.27 3.40
N MET A 50 -10.48 8.38 3.10
CA MET A 50 -9.92 9.59 2.49
C MET A 50 -10.07 9.64 0.97
N ASN A 51 -10.09 8.50 0.28
CA ASN A 51 -9.92 8.46 -1.18
C ASN A 51 -11.13 7.90 -1.94
N GLU A 52 -11.93 7.01 -1.35
CA GLU A 52 -13.00 6.30 -2.07
C GLU A 52 -14.04 7.24 -2.67
N HIS A 53 -14.41 8.30 -1.95
CA HIS A 53 -15.37 9.29 -2.45
C HIS A 53 -14.89 9.98 -3.72
N TRP A 54 -13.62 10.43 -3.73
CA TRP A 54 -13.02 11.12 -4.86
C TRP A 54 -12.82 10.17 -6.04
N ILE A 55 -12.40 8.93 -5.79
CA ILE A 55 -12.27 7.90 -6.83
C ILE A 55 -13.59 7.66 -7.55
N ARG A 56 -14.72 7.66 -6.83
CA ARG A 56 -16.04 7.43 -7.43
C ARG A 56 -16.62 8.65 -8.17
N LEU A 57 -16.20 9.85 -7.81
CA LEU A 57 -16.77 11.08 -8.37
C LEU A 57 -15.93 11.69 -9.49
N GLU A 58 -14.61 11.62 -9.37
CA GLU A 58 -13.69 12.40 -10.21
C GLU A 58 -12.75 11.54 -11.05
N ASP A 59 -12.52 10.28 -10.69
CA ASP A 59 -11.67 9.37 -11.44
C ASP A 59 -12.46 8.54 -12.48
N GLY A 60 -11.76 7.97 -13.46
CA GLY A 60 -12.36 7.16 -14.53
C GLY A 60 -12.85 5.78 -14.08
N GLU A 61 -13.72 5.16 -14.88
CA GLU A 61 -14.31 3.83 -14.62
C GLU A 61 -13.26 2.75 -14.34
N ASP A 62 -12.11 2.81 -15.01
CA ASP A 62 -10.99 1.87 -14.79
C ASP A 62 -10.50 1.88 -13.34
N LYS A 63 -10.38 3.07 -12.73
CA LYS A 63 -9.90 3.23 -11.35
C LYS A 63 -10.94 2.71 -10.35
N VAL A 64 -12.21 2.97 -10.63
CA VAL A 64 -13.34 2.45 -9.85
C VAL A 64 -13.35 0.91 -9.91
N ALA A 65 -13.17 0.32 -11.10
CA ALA A 65 -13.10 -1.13 -11.26
C ALA A 65 -11.94 -1.75 -10.47
N ARG A 66 -10.73 -1.15 -10.52
CA ARG A 66 -9.59 -1.60 -9.71
C ARG A 66 -9.87 -1.51 -8.21
N LEU A 67 -10.54 -0.45 -7.75
CA LEU A 67 -10.94 -0.31 -6.35
C LEU A 67 -11.90 -1.44 -5.94
N GLU A 68 -12.91 -1.75 -6.74
CA GLU A 68 -13.85 -2.83 -6.42
C GLU A 68 -13.16 -4.20 -6.38
N VAL A 69 -12.35 -4.54 -7.38
CA VAL A 69 -11.59 -5.80 -7.40
C VAL A 69 -10.75 -5.96 -6.13
N ILE A 70 -10.04 -4.91 -5.71
CA ILE A 70 -9.24 -4.95 -4.49
C ILE A 70 -10.12 -5.07 -3.24
N LYS A 71 -11.27 -4.38 -3.18
CA LYS A 71 -12.22 -4.50 -2.07
C LYS A 71 -12.83 -5.91 -1.98
N GLU A 72 -13.19 -6.51 -3.10
CA GLU A 72 -13.68 -7.90 -3.18
C GLU A 72 -12.61 -8.87 -2.67
N ILE A 73 -11.36 -8.74 -3.13
CA ILE A 73 -10.25 -9.55 -2.63
C ILE A 73 -10.12 -9.42 -1.10
N HIS A 74 -10.21 -8.20 -0.56
CA HIS A 74 -10.16 -7.97 0.90
C HIS A 74 -11.38 -8.52 1.66
N GLN A 75 -12.55 -8.62 1.03
CA GLN A 75 -13.76 -9.17 1.64
C GLN A 75 -13.80 -10.71 1.58
N GLU A 76 -13.42 -11.29 0.44
CA GLU A 76 -13.37 -12.74 0.24
C GLU A 76 -12.28 -13.40 1.07
N THR A 77 -11.17 -12.70 1.34
CA THR A 77 -10.10 -13.17 2.24
C THR A 77 -10.44 -13.08 3.74
N SER A 78 -11.73 -13.03 4.11
CA SER A 78 -12.21 -13.25 5.49
C SER A 78 -11.69 -14.53 6.16
N SER A 79 -11.10 -15.46 5.38
CA SER A 79 -10.24 -16.54 5.86
C SER A 79 -8.76 -16.12 5.91
N TYR A 80 -8.39 -15.41 6.98
CA TYR A 80 -7.13 -15.46 7.74
C TYR A 80 -5.72 -15.59 7.09
N ASP A 81 -5.53 -15.66 5.77
CA ASP A 81 -4.28 -16.23 5.24
C ASP A 81 -3.44 -15.38 4.27
N LYS A 82 -3.84 -14.18 3.79
CA LYS A 82 -3.03 -13.48 2.75
C LYS A 82 -2.88 -11.95 2.81
N MET A 83 -3.26 -11.28 3.90
CA MET A 83 -2.80 -9.89 4.14
C MET A 83 -1.39 -9.90 4.73
N ILE A 84 -0.40 -10.25 3.92
CA ILE A 84 0.98 -10.31 4.40
C ILE A 84 1.61 -8.91 4.34
N GLY A 85 1.31 -8.09 5.36
CA GLY A 85 2.03 -6.87 5.71
C GLY A 85 1.69 -5.60 4.94
N LEU A 86 2.25 -4.48 5.42
CA LEU A 86 2.03 -3.14 4.89
C LEU A 86 2.47 -2.99 3.41
N MET A 87 3.41 -3.81 2.95
CA MET A 87 3.82 -3.87 1.54
C MET A 87 2.67 -4.30 0.62
N LYS A 88 1.84 -5.25 1.05
CA LYS A 88 0.70 -5.70 0.24
C LYS A 88 -0.33 -4.57 0.09
N LEU A 89 -0.59 -3.81 1.16
CA LEU A 89 -1.42 -2.61 1.08
C LEU A 89 -0.82 -1.57 0.14
N PHE A 90 0.50 -1.37 0.18
CA PHE A 90 1.20 -0.49 -0.76
C PHE A 90 0.98 -0.91 -2.21
N VAL A 91 1.18 -2.18 -2.54
CA VAL A 91 0.96 -2.70 -3.91
C VAL A 91 -0.50 -2.53 -4.34
N ASN A 92 -1.46 -2.83 -3.46
CA ASN A 92 -2.88 -2.68 -3.78
C ASN A 92 -3.25 -1.22 -4.07
N VAL A 93 -2.79 -0.28 -3.25
CA VAL A 93 -3.02 1.15 -3.47
C VAL A 93 -2.30 1.64 -4.72
N LEU A 94 -1.08 1.15 -4.98
CA LEU A 94 -0.32 1.50 -6.16
C LEU A 94 -1.02 1.05 -7.46
N TYR A 95 -1.60 -0.14 -7.46
CA TYR A 95 -2.40 -0.64 -8.56
C TYR A 95 -3.66 0.22 -8.76
N ILE A 96 -4.40 0.53 -7.68
CA ILE A 96 -5.59 1.40 -7.78
C ILE A 96 -5.20 2.77 -8.37
N GLU A 97 -4.20 3.43 -7.80
CA GLU A 97 -3.84 4.82 -8.12
C GLU A 97 -3.08 4.98 -9.43
N GLY A 98 -2.19 4.05 -9.76
CA GLY A 98 -1.22 4.20 -10.84
C GLY A 98 -1.23 3.10 -11.89
N ASP A 99 -2.11 2.10 -11.76
CA ASP A 99 -2.15 0.91 -12.62
C ASP A 99 -0.83 0.13 -12.68
N ILE A 100 0.02 0.29 -11.66
CA ILE A 100 1.31 -0.42 -11.61
C ILE A 100 1.10 -1.75 -10.90
N SER A 101 1.37 -2.82 -11.62
CA SER A 101 1.22 -4.21 -11.24
C SER A 101 2.55 -4.97 -11.35
N SER A 102 2.55 -6.26 -10.99
CA SER A 102 3.71 -7.12 -11.17
C SER A 102 4.12 -7.28 -12.63
N ASP A 103 3.19 -7.07 -13.56
CA ASP A 103 3.41 -7.27 -15.00
C ASP A 103 4.27 -6.13 -15.59
N ASP A 104 4.41 -5.02 -14.87
CA ASP A 104 5.28 -3.88 -15.22
C ASP A 104 6.78 -4.12 -14.93
N GLY A 105 7.14 -5.32 -14.43
CA GLY A 105 8.52 -5.80 -14.27
C GLY A 105 9.44 -4.82 -13.53
N GLU A 106 10.35 -4.17 -14.27
CA GLU A 106 11.36 -3.27 -13.69
C GLU A 106 10.74 -2.06 -12.97
N LEU A 107 9.60 -1.55 -13.44
CA LEU A 107 8.92 -0.43 -12.78
C LEU A 107 8.40 -0.86 -11.42
N PHE A 108 7.74 -2.02 -11.35
CA PHE A 108 7.24 -2.61 -10.11
C PHE A 108 8.37 -2.86 -9.11
N ASP A 109 9.47 -3.48 -9.54
CA ASP A 109 10.64 -3.70 -8.67
C ASP A 109 11.20 -2.40 -8.09
N LYS A 110 11.22 -1.32 -8.89
CA LYS A 110 11.67 -0.01 -8.42
C LYS A 110 10.70 0.60 -7.40
N THR A 111 9.39 0.45 -7.56
CA THR A 111 8.41 0.94 -6.58
C THR A 111 8.47 0.17 -5.26
N LEU A 112 8.68 -1.15 -5.30
CA LEU A 112 8.94 -1.95 -4.09
C LEU A 112 10.18 -1.47 -3.34
N LYS A 113 11.26 -1.15 -4.05
CA LYS A 113 12.48 -0.56 -3.45
C LYS A 113 12.23 0.81 -2.82
N VAL A 114 11.31 1.61 -3.38
CA VAL A 114 10.90 2.88 -2.77
C VAL A 114 10.19 2.63 -1.45
N PHE A 115 9.25 1.69 -1.40
CA PHE A 115 8.55 1.33 -0.17
C PHE A 115 9.49 0.78 0.91
N ALA A 116 10.39 -0.15 0.54
CA ALA A 116 11.36 -0.73 1.46
C ALA A 116 12.29 0.35 2.06
N ALA A 117 12.75 1.29 1.22
CA ALA A 117 13.57 2.41 1.69
C ALA A 117 12.82 3.34 2.66
N GLU A 118 11.53 3.62 2.40
CA GLU A 118 10.73 4.48 3.28
C GLU A 118 10.38 3.79 4.60
N SER A 119 10.04 2.50 4.56
CA SER A 119 9.81 1.67 5.74
C SER A 119 11.05 1.62 6.64
N LYS A 120 12.22 1.40 6.04
CA LYS A 120 13.51 1.42 6.76
C LYS A 120 13.79 2.80 7.38
N ARG A 121 13.57 3.88 6.62
CA ARG A 121 13.76 5.27 7.10
C ARG A 121 12.92 5.58 8.34
N LEU A 122 11.75 4.95 8.45
CA LEU A 122 10.77 5.16 9.52
C LEU A 122 10.86 4.11 10.65
N GLY A 123 11.83 3.21 10.62
CA GLY A 123 12.03 2.20 11.67
C GLY A 123 10.96 1.11 11.69
N LEU A 124 10.36 0.81 10.54
CA LEU A 124 9.39 -0.29 10.37
C LEU A 124 10.05 -1.65 10.01
N GLY A 125 11.37 -1.69 9.86
CA GLY A 125 12.11 -2.94 9.60
C GLY A 125 11.66 -3.68 8.34
N ASP A 126 11.86 -5.00 8.32
CA ASP A 126 11.47 -5.93 7.23
C ASP A 126 9.99 -6.38 7.31
N HIS A 127 9.11 -5.68 8.04
CA HIS A 127 7.66 -5.95 8.01
C HIS A 127 7.02 -5.75 6.62
N GLY A 128 7.80 -5.27 5.64
CA GLY A 128 7.45 -5.24 4.22
C GLY A 128 8.03 -6.40 3.39
N ASN A 129 8.66 -7.40 4.00
CA ASN A 129 9.39 -8.45 3.30
C ASN A 129 9.22 -9.81 4.00
N THR A 130 7.99 -10.31 4.06
CA THR A 130 7.78 -11.73 4.33
C THR A 130 8.28 -12.53 3.13
N LYS A 131 9.43 -13.15 3.35
CA LYS A 131 10.10 -14.10 2.46
C LYS A 131 9.08 -15.05 1.82
N HIS A 132 9.05 -15.08 0.49
CA HIS A 132 8.61 -16.27 -0.22
C HIS A 132 9.52 -17.42 0.21
N SER A 133 8.95 -18.38 0.94
CA SER A 133 9.47 -19.73 1.10
C SER A 133 8.58 -20.66 0.30
#